data_AF-X1CAG0-F1
#
_entry.id   AF-X1CAG0-F1
#
_cell.length_a   1.000
_cell.length_b   1.000
_cell.length_c   1.000
_cell.angle_alpha   90.00
_cell.angle_beta   90.00
_cell.angle_gamma   90.00
#
_symmetry.space_group_name_H-M   'P 1'
#
loop_
_entity.id
_entity.type
_entity.pdbx_description
1 polymer ?
#
loop_
_entity_poly.entity_id
_entity_poly.type
_entity_poly.pdbx_seq_one_letter_code
_entity_poly.pdbx_strand_id
1 'polypeptide(L)'
;LEKSHYQTFNLIEGDKRDSDSKKKFELSKLSSYDLKDKTVLDIGSNAGYFLFKLINKGPKLLTGIELGEKFVQISNDLNKEIYRSPIVNFILGDFFTQEFDIKFDFIICFSTYHYFGDNQEVFFDRCHKIMNDDSILLLEMEECPINYSPEVEVDSRDPNRRYPNNFMLQEYIKDKFTILNRYISVNQKGSVHDRWFYELKKLDIPKVPSINKFNMHRLPLQDKRPLIGEYKKTIISLMGESRIGKSTLVEV
;
A
#
# COMPACT_ATOMS: atom_id res chain seq x y z
N LEU A 1 25.11 22.93 3.23
CA LEU A 1 24.31 22.03 4.11
C LEU A 1 23.38 22.80 5.06
N GLU A 2 23.50 24.12 5.21
CA GLU A 2 22.48 24.91 5.91
C GLU A 2 21.33 25.27 4.97
N LYS A 3 20.11 24.99 5.42
CA LYS A 3 18.80 25.28 4.79
C LYS A 3 18.42 24.40 3.59
N SER A 4 17.79 23.23 3.89
CA SER A 4 16.59 22.66 3.20
C SER A 4 16.48 21.11 3.16
N HIS A 5 16.50 20.40 4.28
CA HIS A 5 16.19 18.96 4.26
C HIS A 5 15.34 18.62 5.47
N TYR A 6 14.19 17.98 5.25
CA TYR A 6 13.18 17.72 6.29
C TYR A 6 13.62 16.62 7.27
N GLN A 7 14.56 15.74 6.87
CA GLN A 7 15.08 14.65 7.69
C GLN A 7 16.34 15.07 8.47
N THR A 8 16.42 14.67 9.74
CA THR A 8 17.63 14.82 10.57
C THR A 8 18.58 13.63 10.35
N PHE A 9 19.74 13.90 9.75
CA PHE A 9 20.86 12.96 9.69
C PHE A 9 21.76 13.16 10.90
N ASN A 10 22.21 12.07 11.51
CA ASN A 10 23.17 12.10 12.64
C ASN A 10 24.55 12.69 12.27
N LEU A 11 24.77 13.04 11.00
CA LEU A 11 26.01 13.60 10.46
C LEU A 11 26.07 15.13 10.58
N ILE A 12 25.00 15.77 11.05
CA ILE A 12 24.90 17.21 11.28
C ILE A 12 24.46 17.38 12.74
N GLU A 13 25.41 17.65 13.64
CA GLU A 13 25.07 18.08 15.00
C GLU A 13 24.32 19.41 14.96
N GLY A 14 23.19 19.52 15.66
CA GLY A 14 22.57 20.81 15.99
C GLY A 14 21.17 21.12 15.42
N ASP A 15 20.69 20.41 14.40
CA ASP A 15 19.40 20.76 13.77
C ASP A 15 18.26 19.81 14.16
N LYS A 16 17.47 20.18 15.18
CA LYS A 16 16.11 19.65 15.36
C LYS A 16 15.25 20.15 14.21
N ARG A 17 14.87 19.25 13.30
CA ARG A 17 14.00 19.54 12.14
C ARG A 17 12.64 18.86 12.29
N ASP A 18 11.68 19.20 11.42
CA ASP A 18 10.26 18.87 11.63
C ASP A 18 9.93 17.36 11.63
N SER A 19 10.75 16.49 11.01
CA SER A 19 10.59 15.03 11.06
C SER A 19 11.62 14.35 11.96
N ASP A 20 11.16 13.68 13.02
CA ASP A 20 11.99 12.83 13.88
C ASP A 20 12.26 11.46 13.23
N SER A 21 13.09 11.45 12.19
CA SER A 21 13.41 10.24 11.41
C SER A 21 14.10 9.16 12.24
N LYS A 22 14.89 9.55 13.27
CA LYS A 22 15.54 8.61 14.18
C LYS A 22 14.49 7.86 14.99
N LYS A 23 13.58 8.58 15.65
CA LYS A 23 12.54 7.95 16.45
C LYS A 23 11.58 7.13 15.59
N LYS A 24 11.26 7.58 14.37
CA LYS A 24 10.49 6.78 13.41
C LYS A 24 11.20 5.48 13.04
N PHE A 25 12.51 5.52 12.77
CA PHE A 25 13.28 4.31 12.49
C PHE A 25 13.28 3.32 13.66
N GLU A 26 13.41 3.83 14.90
CA GLU A 26 13.34 3.00 16.11
C GLU A 26 11.94 2.37 16.32
N LEU A 27 10.88 3.19 16.28
CA LEU A 27 9.52 2.74 16.56
C LEU A 27 8.92 1.88 15.44
N SER A 28 9.26 2.16 14.18
CA SER A 28 8.80 1.38 13.03
C SER A 28 9.31 -0.06 13.04
N LYS A 29 10.32 -0.38 13.86
CA LYS A 29 10.98 -1.69 13.88
C LYS A 29 11.58 -2.07 12.52
N LEU A 30 11.89 -1.11 11.66
CA LEU A 30 12.57 -1.37 10.38
C LEU A 30 13.83 -2.22 10.55
N SER A 31 14.50 -2.09 11.69
CA SER A 31 15.69 -2.87 12.00
C SER A 31 15.44 -4.36 12.31
N SER A 32 14.20 -4.81 12.54
CA SER A 32 13.91 -6.23 12.82
C SER A 32 13.57 -7.06 11.59
N TYR A 33 13.30 -6.45 10.44
CA TYR A 33 13.02 -7.18 9.21
C TYR A 33 14.29 -7.81 8.62
N ASP A 34 14.16 -9.05 8.14
CA ASP A 34 15.18 -9.66 7.29
C ASP A 34 15.06 -9.12 5.87
N LEU A 35 16.03 -8.30 5.49
CA LEU A 35 16.09 -7.66 4.18
C LEU A 35 17.21 -8.24 3.32
N LYS A 36 17.83 -9.35 3.73
CA LYS A 36 18.91 -9.95 2.95
C LYS A 36 18.41 -10.34 1.56
N ASP A 37 19.14 -9.91 0.54
CA ASP A 37 18.83 -10.16 -0.88
C ASP A 37 17.46 -9.62 -1.35
N LYS A 38 16.81 -8.77 -0.56
CA LYS A 38 15.50 -8.15 -0.87
C LYS A 38 15.62 -6.86 -1.67
N THR A 39 14.61 -6.55 -2.48
CA THR A 39 14.45 -5.25 -3.14
C THR A 39 13.52 -4.35 -2.33
N VAL A 40 13.98 -3.14 -1.99
CA VAL A 40 13.24 -2.19 -1.13
C VAL A 40 12.94 -0.89 -1.88
N LEU A 41 11.72 -0.38 -1.73
CA LEU A 41 11.32 0.96 -2.21
C LEU A 41 10.95 1.86 -1.01
N ASP A 42 11.45 3.08 -1.00
CA ASP A 42 11.02 4.15 -0.07
C ASP A 42 10.32 5.27 -0.85
N ILE A 43 9.02 5.46 -0.58
CA ILE A 43 8.14 6.40 -1.30
C ILE A 43 8.07 7.73 -0.56
N GLY A 44 8.49 8.80 -1.24
CA GLY A 44 8.76 10.09 -0.60
C GLY A 44 10.01 10.00 0.26
N SER A 45 11.09 9.45 -0.31
CA SER A 45 12.30 9.09 0.43
C SER A 45 13.03 10.30 1.03
N ASN A 46 12.69 11.52 0.60
CA ASN A 46 13.39 12.75 0.93
C ASN A 46 14.91 12.56 0.69
N ALA A 47 15.75 12.90 1.67
CA ALA A 47 17.20 12.74 1.58
C ALA A 47 17.68 11.29 1.82
N GLY A 48 16.79 10.29 1.93
CA GLY A 48 17.13 8.87 1.91
C GLY A 48 17.46 8.23 3.26
N TYR A 49 17.10 8.87 4.38
CA TYR A 49 17.50 8.44 5.73
C TYR A 49 17.24 6.95 6.01
N PHE A 50 16.05 6.45 5.68
CA PHE A 50 15.65 5.08 5.98
C PHE A 50 16.45 4.08 5.15
N LEU A 51 16.60 4.32 3.85
CA LEU A 51 17.40 3.44 2.98
C LEU A 51 18.85 3.34 3.47
N PHE A 52 19.49 4.45 3.82
CA PHE A 52 20.86 4.44 4.32
C PHE A 52 21.02 3.62 5.61
N LYS A 53 20.02 3.65 6.51
CA LYS A 53 20.02 2.81 7.72
C LYS A 53 19.87 1.31 7.43
N LEU A 54 19.41 0.94 6.24
CA LEU A 54 19.16 -0.44 5.85
C LEU A 54 20.32 -1.05 5.03
N ILE A 55 21.34 -0.28 4.63
CA ILE A 55 22.48 -0.82 3.84
C ILE A 55 23.10 -2.06 4.50
N ASN A 56 23.36 -2.00 5.81
CA ASN A 56 24.03 -3.08 6.53
C ASN A 56 23.17 -4.34 6.74
N LYS A 57 21.91 -4.35 6.26
CA LYS A 57 21.04 -5.53 6.25
C LYS A 57 21.30 -6.45 5.06
N GLY A 58 22.17 -6.07 4.13
CA GLY A 58 22.46 -6.82 2.91
C GLY A 58 21.31 -6.91 1.90
N PRO A 59 20.51 -5.86 1.66
CA PRO A 59 19.51 -5.89 0.59
C PRO A 59 20.17 -5.97 -0.78
N LYS A 60 19.41 -6.51 -1.74
CA LYS A 60 19.82 -6.58 -3.15
C LYS A 60 19.81 -5.20 -3.80
N LEU A 61 18.80 -4.40 -3.48
CA LEU A 61 18.62 -3.05 -4.01
C LEU A 61 17.78 -2.20 -3.06
N LEU A 62 18.16 -0.93 -2.92
CA LEU A 62 17.47 0.10 -2.15
C LEU A 62 17.16 1.26 -3.09
N THR A 63 15.89 1.45 -3.43
CA THR A 63 15.43 2.53 -4.30
C THR A 63 14.61 3.55 -3.52
N GLY A 64 14.97 4.83 -3.63
CA GLY A 64 14.14 5.93 -3.14
C GLY A 64 13.47 6.68 -4.29
N ILE A 65 12.19 7.00 -4.17
CA ILE A 65 11.49 7.86 -5.13
C ILE A 65 11.00 9.13 -4.45
N GLU A 66 11.24 10.28 -5.08
CA GLU A 66 11.00 11.58 -4.49
C GLU A 66 10.68 12.63 -5.56
N LEU A 67 9.73 13.52 -5.27
CA LEU A 67 9.29 14.61 -6.16
C LEU A 67 10.22 15.83 -6.07
N GLY A 68 10.80 16.09 -4.90
CA GLY A 68 11.68 17.22 -4.68
C GLY A 68 13.08 16.95 -5.23
N GLU A 69 13.40 17.53 -6.40
CA GLU A 69 14.73 17.47 -7.03
C GLU A 69 15.87 17.74 -6.05
N LYS A 70 15.69 18.75 -5.19
CA LYS A 70 16.65 19.11 -4.15
C LYS A 70 16.98 17.97 -3.20
N PHE A 71 15.99 17.18 -2.79
CA PHE A 71 16.21 16.06 -1.87
C PHE A 71 16.90 14.89 -2.57
N VAL A 72 16.58 14.66 -3.84
CA VAL A 72 17.26 13.66 -4.69
C VAL A 72 18.74 14.04 -4.90
N GLN A 73 19.04 15.33 -5.11
CA GLN A 73 20.43 15.80 -5.18
C GLN A 73 21.17 15.53 -3.87
N ILE A 74 20.57 15.90 -2.72
CA ILE A 74 21.15 15.66 -1.39
C ILE A 74 21.37 14.16 -1.15
N SER A 75 20.41 13.31 -1.47
CA SER A 75 20.53 11.86 -1.25
C SER A 75 21.60 11.23 -2.13
N ASN A 76 21.72 11.67 -3.39
CA ASN A 76 22.80 11.24 -4.28
C ASN A 76 24.18 11.69 -3.78
N ASP A 77 24.32 12.93 -3.31
CA ASP A 77 25.57 13.44 -2.73
C ASP A 77 25.95 12.67 -1.46
N LEU A 78 24.99 12.42 -0.57
CA LEU A 78 25.20 11.60 0.62
C LEU A 78 25.65 10.18 0.25
N ASN A 79 25.02 9.55 -0.75
CA ASN A 79 25.44 8.22 -1.18
C ASN A 79 26.85 8.26 -1.79
N LYS A 80 27.16 9.25 -2.63
CA LYS A 80 28.46 9.35 -3.28
C LYS A 80 29.61 9.65 -2.31
N GLU A 81 29.42 10.60 -1.39
CA GLU A 81 30.50 11.13 -0.56
C GLU A 81 30.64 10.42 0.79
N ILE A 82 29.58 9.75 1.28
CA ILE A 82 29.55 9.17 2.61
C ILE A 82 29.34 7.65 2.54
N TYR A 83 28.18 7.21 2.05
CA TYR A 83 27.79 5.80 2.15
C TYR A 83 28.46 4.89 1.10
N ARG A 84 28.82 5.46 -0.06
CA ARG A 84 29.47 4.81 -1.21
C ARG A 84 28.85 3.46 -1.56
N SER A 85 27.52 3.38 -1.53
CA SER A 85 26.80 2.12 -1.69
C SER A 85 26.29 1.95 -3.12
N PRO A 86 26.74 0.91 -3.87
CA PRO A 86 26.30 0.68 -5.24
C PRO A 86 24.87 0.12 -5.32
N ILE A 87 24.31 -0.32 -4.20
CA ILE A 87 22.95 -0.88 -4.11
C ILE A 87 21.90 0.18 -3.78
N VAL A 88 22.29 1.45 -3.62
CA VAL A 88 21.37 2.56 -3.32
C VAL A 88 21.21 3.43 -4.56
N ASN A 89 19.96 3.66 -4.98
CA ASN A 89 19.63 4.56 -6.07
C ASN A 89 18.43 5.45 -5.73
N PHE A 90 18.40 6.67 -6.25
CA PHE A 90 17.31 7.62 -6.07
C PHE A 90 16.72 8.05 -7.41
N ILE A 91 15.40 8.10 -7.48
CA ILE A 91 14.62 8.49 -8.66
C ILE A 91 13.92 9.81 -8.34
N LEU A 92 14.19 10.82 -9.17
CA LEU A 92 13.35 12.01 -9.24
C LEU A 92 12.12 11.69 -10.06
N GLY A 93 10.96 11.57 -9.41
CA GLY A 93 9.74 11.16 -10.10
C GLY A 93 8.52 11.12 -9.21
N ASP A 94 7.36 11.17 -9.85
CA ASP A 94 6.07 10.96 -9.18
C ASP A 94 5.79 9.45 -9.08
N PHE A 95 5.58 8.95 -7.86
CA PHE A 95 5.24 7.56 -7.63
C PHE A 95 4.07 7.07 -8.48
N PHE A 96 3.04 7.90 -8.70
CA PHE A 96 1.84 7.48 -9.43
C PHE A 96 2.06 7.31 -10.93
N THR A 97 3.11 7.90 -11.49
CA THR A 97 3.41 7.86 -12.94
C THR A 97 4.72 7.13 -13.27
N GLN A 98 5.63 6.98 -12.30
CA GLN A 98 6.91 6.30 -12.48
C GLN A 98 6.73 4.79 -12.68
N GLU A 99 7.02 4.29 -13.87
CA GLU A 99 7.06 2.85 -14.12
C GLU A 99 8.35 2.23 -13.57
N PHE A 100 8.23 0.99 -13.08
CA PHE A 100 9.34 0.23 -12.50
C PHE A 100 9.52 -1.08 -13.28
N ASP A 101 10.75 -1.35 -13.71
CA ASP A 101 11.11 -2.58 -14.43
C ASP A 101 11.28 -3.79 -13.49
N ILE A 102 11.26 -3.56 -12.18
CA ILE A 102 11.41 -4.56 -11.14
C ILE A 102 10.23 -4.51 -10.17
N LYS A 103 10.12 -5.57 -9.36
CA LYS A 103 9.20 -5.63 -8.24
C LYS A 103 9.93 -5.53 -6.90
N PHE A 104 9.19 -5.10 -5.88
CA PHE A 104 9.70 -4.86 -4.53
C PHE A 104 9.21 -5.89 -3.53
N ASP A 105 10.11 -6.35 -2.66
CA ASP A 105 9.79 -7.24 -1.54
C ASP A 105 9.33 -6.47 -0.29
N PHE A 106 9.77 -5.21 -0.19
CA PHE A 106 9.46 -4.34 0.94
C PHE A 106 9.24 -2.90 0.45
N ILE A 107 8.14 -2.28 0.85
CA ILE A 107 7.85 -0.88 0.54
C ILE A 107 7.71 -0.10 1.86
N ILE A 108 8.32 1.08 1.91
CA ILE A 108 8.21 2.06 3.00
C ILE A 108 7.46 3.28 2.46
N CYS A 109 6.50 3.79 3.24
CA CYS A 109 5.82 5.05 2.93
C CYS A 109 5.61 5.82 4.24
N PHE A 110 6.59 6.63 4.63
CA PHE A 110 6.58 7.32 5.92
C PHE A 110 6.38 8.82 5.79
N SER A 111 5.33 9.35 6.44
CA SER A 111 4.99 10.77 6.45
C SER A 111 4.70 11.38 5.07
N THR A 112 4.37 10.54 4.09
CA THR A 112 4.09 10.93 2.69
C THR A 112 2.60 10.78 2.34
N TYR A 113 1.93 9.77 2.90
CA TYR A 113 0.61 9.32 2.43
C TYR A 113 -0.52 10.37 2.51
N HIS A 114 -0.50 11.28 3.48
CA HIS A 114 -1.50 12.35 3.58
C HIS A 114 -1.40 13.39 2.45
N TYR A 115 -0.28 13.43 1.71
CA TYR A 115 -0.10 14.29 0.53
C TYR A 115 -0.69 13.70 -0.75
N PHE A 116 -1.13 12.43 -0.74
CA PHE A 116 -1.64 11.79 -1.96
C PHE A 116 -3.04 12.25 -2.35
N GLY A 117 -3.74 12.97 -1.47
CA GLY A 117 -5.07 13.51 -1.76
C GLY A 117 -6.03 12.40 -2.21
N ASP A 118 -6.70 12.62 -3.34
CA ASP A 118 -7.67 11.67 -3.88
C ASP A 118 -7.02 10.40 -4.48
N ASN A 119 -5.69 10.34 -4.58
CA ASN A 119 -4.95 9.15 -5.03
C ASN A 119 -4.67 8.13 -3.91
N GLN A 120 -5.20 8.34 -2.70
CA GLN A 120 -4.97 7.47 -1.53
C GLN A 120 -5.41 6.02 -1.75
N GLU A 121 -6.53 5.78 -2.42
CA GLU A 121 -6.95 4.41 -2.78
C GLU A 121 -6.04 3.80 -3.85
N VAL A 122 -5.78 4.56 -4.92
CA VAL A 122 -4.94 4.15 -6.06
C VAL A 122 -3.51 3.81 -5.62
N PHE A 123 -3.02 4.43 -4.55
CA PHE A 123 -1.72 4.10 -3.95
C PHE A 123 -1.61 2.61 -3.59
N PHE A 124 -2.64 2.01 -3.02
CA PHE A 124 -2.62 0.59 -2.65
C PHE A 124 -2.68 -0.32 -3.86
N ASP A 125 -3.47 0.03 -4.88
CA ASP A 125 -3.51 -0.71 -6.15
C ASP A 125 -2.14 -0.72 -6.82
N ARG A 126 -1.48 0.44 -6.82
CA ARG A 126 -0.15 0.58 -7.41
C ARG A 126 0.89 -0.20 -6.63
N CYS A 127 0.90 -0.08 -5.29
CA CYS A 127 1.78 -0.88 -4.44
C CYS A 127 1.60 -2.37 -4.73
N HIS A 128 0.36 -2.88 -4.73
CA HIS A 128 0.06 -4.29 -5.00
C HIS A 128 0.64 -4.76 -6.34
N LYS A 129 0.48 -3.96 -7.41
CA LYS A 129 1.00 -4.25 -8.76
C LYS A 129 2.53 -4.39 -8.79
N ILE A 130 3.25 -3.47 -8.14
CA ILE A 130 4.72 -3.39 -8.18
C ILE A 130 5.41 -4.25 -7.11
N MET A 131 4.65 -4.88 -6.23
CA MET A 131 5.19 -5.73 -5.17
C MET A 131 5.31 -7.18 -5.63
N ASN A 132 6.34 -7.88 -5.15
CA ASN A 132 6.43 -9.33 -5.23
C ASN A 132 5.34 -9.98 -4.37
N ASP A 133 5.09 -11.26 -4.59
CA ASP A 133 4.24 -12.04 -3.68
C ASP A 133 4.95 -12.15 -2.31
N ASP A 134 4.18 -12.36 -1.25
CA ASP A 134 4.70 -12.43 0.11
C ASP A 134 5.44 -11.17 0.64
N SER A 135 5.25 -10.02 0.03
CA SER A 135 5.89 -8.75 0.38
C SER A 135 5.15 -7.96 1.47
N ILE A 136 5.87 -7.00 2.08
CA ILE A 136 5.34 -6.10 3.13
C ILE A 136 5.35 -4.66 2.64
N LEU A 137 4.25 -3.95 2.90
CA LEU A 137 4.17 -2.50 2.85
C LEU A 137 4.11 -1.99 4.30
N LEU A 138 5.11 -1.22 4.69
CA LEU A 138 5.16 -0.54 5.98
C LEU A 138 4.77 0.93 5.78
N LEU A 139 3.51 1.22 6.11
CA LEU A 139 2.88 2.52 5.93
C LEU A 139 2.88 3.29 7.26
N GLU A 140 3.20 4.58 7.23
CA GLU A 140 2.88 5.50 8.31
C GLU A 140 1.76 6.46 7.86
N MET A 141 0.68 6.51 8.62
CA MET A 141 -0.51 7.28 8.30
C MET A 141 -0.96 8.11 9.50
N GLU A 142 -1.35 9.37 9.26
CA GLU A 142 -2.15 10.14 10.22
C GLU A 142 -3.60 9.70 10.09
N GLU A 143 -4.20 9.27 11.19
CA GLU A 143 -5.53 8.68 11.21
C GLU A 143 -6.52 9.62 11.90
N CYS A 144 -7.60 10.00 11.22
CA CYS A 144 -8.62 10.80 11.90
C CYS A 144 -9.31 9.96 13.00
N PRO A 145 -9.65 10.56 14.16
CA PRO A 145 -10.10 9.83 15.34
C PRO A 145 -11.54 9.30 15.24
N ILE A 146 -12.29 9.72 14.21
CA ILE A 146 -13.65 9.23 13.95
C ILE A 146 -13.55 7.76 13.56
N ASN A 147 -14.13 6.85 14.34
CA ASN A 147 -13.95 5.42 14.13
C ASN A 147 -15.24 4.63 14.39
N TYR A 148 -16.34 5.00 13.71
CA TYR A 148 -17.60 4.25 13.72
C TYR A 148 -18.16 3.94 12.31
N SER A 149 -17.59 4.55 11.27
CA SER A 149 -17.87 4.31 9.85
C SER A 149 -16.63 4.68 9.02
N PRO A 150 -16.45 4.16 7.80
CA PRO A 150 -15.41 4.65 6.89
C PRO A 150 -15.53 6.16 6.68
N GLU A 151 -14.45 6.92 6.91
CA GLU A 151 -14.42 8.38 6.79
C GLU A 151 -13.04 8.85 6.29
N VAL A 152 -13.02 9.97 5.56
CA VAL A 152 -11.80 10.71 5.19
C VAL A 152 -11.94 12.16 5.61
N GLU A 153 -11.15 12.59 6.60
CA GLU A 153 -11.11 13.99 6.98
C GLU A 153 -10.22 14.78 6.00
N VAL A 154 -10.68 15.96 5.58
CA VAL A 154 -9.88 16.92 4.79
C VAL A 154 -9.23 17.91 5.74
N ASP A 155 -7.91 18.17 5.60
CA ASP A 155 -7.22 19.16 6.42
C ASP A 155 -7.83 20.56 6.19
N SER A 156 -8.26 21.21 7.26
CA SER A 156 -8.81 22.57 7.20
C SER A 156 -7.78 23.62 6.77
N ARG A 157 -6.49 23.31 6.88
CA ARG A 157 -5.36 24.20 6.52
C ARG A 157 -4.87 23.96 5.09
N ASP A 158 -5.14 22.79 4.52
CA ASP A 158 -4.70 22.38 3.17
C ASP A 158 -5.70 21.39 2.56
N PRO A 159 -6.59 21.85 1.65
CA PRO A 159 -7.64 21.02 1.09
C PRO A 159 -7.14 19.92 0.15
N ASN A 160 -5.82 19.74 -0.04
CA ASN A 160 -5.26 18.60 -0.75
C ASN A 160 -4.85 17.46 0.19
N ARG A 161 -4.81 17.71 1.51
CA ARG A 161 -4.47 16.68 2.49
C ARG A 161 -5.70 15.92 2.94
N ARG A 162 -5.51 14.62 3.15
CA ARG A 162 -6.55 13.67 3.52
C ARG A 162 -6.08 12.78 4.65
N TYR A 163 -6.93 12.58 5.66
CA TYR A 163 -6.68 11.74 6.83
C TYR A 163 -7.81 10.70 6.93
N PRO A 164 -7.67 9.53 6.28
CA PRO A 164 -8.63 8.45 6.42
C PRO A 164 -8.56 7.84 7.82
N ASN A 165 -9.69 7.34 8.32
CA ASN A 165 -9.68 6.50 9.52
C ASN A 165 -9.31 5.05 9.21
N ASN A 166 -9.18 4.22 10.26
CA ASN A 166 -8.88 2.80 10.12
C ASN A 166 -9.95 2.02 9.33
N PHE A 167 -11.23 2.40 9.38
CA PHE A 167 -12.27 1.74 8.58
C PHE A 167 -12.11 2.04 7.08
N MET A 168 -11.83 3.28 6.72
CA MET A 168 -11.59 3.64 5.33
C MET A 168 -10.30 3.00 4.79
N LEU A 169 -9.25 2.93 5.61
CA LEU A 169 -8.05 2.17 5.24
C LEU A 169 -8.40 0.71 4.91
N GLN A 170 -9.25 0.06 5.71
CA GLN A 170 -9.68 -1.32 5.44
C GLN A 170 -10.43 -1.47 4.12
N GLU A 171 -11.25 -0.49 3.74
CA GLU A 171 -11.89 -0.47 2.41
C GLU A 171 -10.84 -0.33 1.28
N TYR A 172 -9.89 0.59 1.42
CA TYR A 172 -8.85 0.82 0.40
C TYR A 172 -7.97 -0.42 0.15
N ILE A 173 -7.62 -1.14 1.21
CA ILE A 173 -6.74 -2.32 1.13
C ILE A 173 -7.50 -3.63 0.88
N LYS A 174 -8.84 -3.59 0.82
CA LYS A 174 -9.68 -4.77 0.65
C LYS A 174 -9.24 -5.61 -0.54
N ASP A 175 -9.17 -6.92 -0.34
CA ASP A 175 -8.71 -7.92 -1.32
C ASP A 175 -7.26 -7.73 -1.84
N LYS A 176 -6.50 -6.78 -1.27
CA LYS A 176 -5.12 -6.44 -1.68
C LYS A 176 -4.12 -6.69 -0.57
N PHE A 177 -4.44 -6.33 0.67
CA PHE A 177 -3.55 -6.51 1.81
C PHE A 177 -4.30 -7.00 3.06
N THR A 178 -3.56 -7.66 3.95
CA THR A 178 -3.97 -7.92 5.32
C THR A 178 -3.11 -7.10 6.27
N ILE A 179 -3.74 -6.49 7.29
CA ILE A 179 -3.04 -5.79 8.37
C ILE A 179 -2.45 -6.86 9.31
N LEU A 180 -1.13 -6.96 9.37
CA LEU A 180 -0.44 -7.81 10.35
C LEU A 180 -0.34 -7.12 11.71
N ASN A 181 0.03 -5.84 11.69
CA ASN A 181 0.22 -5.04 12.89
C ASN A 181 -0.22 -3.59 12.66
N ARG A 182 -0.73 -2.98 13.72
CA ARG A 182 -1.02 -1.54 13.81
C ARG A 182 -0.50 -1.01 15.14
N TYR A 183 0.37 -0.01 15.13
CA TYR A 183 0.97 0.54 16.36
C TYR A 183 1.32 2.02 16.21
N ILE A 184 1.40 2.72 17.34
CA ILE A 184 1.65 4.16 17.38
C ILE A 184 3.02 4.52 16.79
N SER A 185 3.03 5.56 15.96
CA SER A 185 4.23 6.23 15.45
C SER A 185 4.57 7.46 16.31
N VAL A 186 5.54 8.25 15.86
CA VAL A 186 6.01 9.46 16.51
C VAL A 186 5.09 10.62 16.18
N ASN A 187 4.55 11.30 17.19
CA ASN A 187 3.86 12.56 16.94
C ASN A 187 4.88 13.63 16.53
N GLN A 188 4.59 14.37 15.46
CA GLN A 188 5.49 15.35 14.86
C GLN A 188 4.86 16.74 14.85
N LYS A 189 5.71 17.77 14.86
CA LYS A 189 5.24 19.15 14.74
C LYS A 189 4.48 19.33 13.42
N GLY A 190 3.22 19.77 13.52
CA GLY A 190 2.34 19.97 12.37
C GLY A 190 1.37 18.84 12.08
N SER A 191 1.50 17.68 12.75
CA SER A 191 0.50 16.61 12.68
C SER A 191 -0.86 17.12 13.15
N VAL A 192 -1.92 16.74 12.44
CA VAL A 192 -3.30 17.03 12.85
C VAL A 192 -3.77 15.98 13.84
N HIS A 193 -3.44 14.72 13.54
CA HIS A 193 -3.89 13.55 14.29
C HIS A 193 -2.72 12.67 14.71
N ASP A 194 -3.02 11.64 15.51
CA ASP A 194 -2.05 10.62 15.85
C ASP A 194 -1.61 9.84 14.60
N ARG A 195 -0.31 9.54 14.57
CA ARG A 195 0.32 8.77 13.49
C ARG A 195 0.39 7.31 13.90
N TRP A 196 0.10 6.44 12.95
CA TRP A 196 0.11 4.99 13.12
C TRP A 196 0.97 4.34 12.05
N PHE A 197 1.77 3.37 12.46
CA PHE A 197 2.37 2.41 11.55
C PHE A 197 1.38 1.28 11.27
N TYR A 198 1.27 0.92 10.01
CA TYR A 198 0.55 -0.24 9.51
C TYR A 198 1.53 -1.15 8.77
N GLU A 199 1.66 -2.38 9.27
CA GLU A 199 2.36 -3.44 8.56
C GLU A 199 1.34 -4.22 7.72
N LEU A 200 1.41 -4.03 6.41
CA LEU A 200 0.46 -4.57 5.44
C LEU A 200 1.13 -5.69 4.64
N LYS A 201 0.62 -6.92 4.78
CA LYS A 201 1.05 -8.07 3.98
C LYS A 201 0.25 -8.12 2.69
N LYS A 202 0.93 -8.18 1.56
CA LYS A 202 0.29 -8.35 0.25
C LYS A 202 -0.48 -9.68 0.21
N LEU A 203 -1.72 -9.63 -0.27
CA LEU A 203 -2.53 -10.80 -0.57
C LEU A 203 -2.29 -11.27 -2.00
N ASP A 204 -2.21 -12.58 -2.18
CA ASP A 204 -2.21 -13.18 -3.49
C ASP A 204 -3.58 -12.99 -4.12
N ILE A 205 -3.62 -12.42 -5.34
CA ILE A 205 -4.85 -12.45 -6.13
C ILE A 205 -5.07 -13.91 -6.52
N PRO A 206 -6.24 -14.50 -6.25
CA PRO A 206 -6.56 -15.84 -6.72
C PRO A 206 -6.34 -15.87 -8.23
N LYS A 207 -5.36 -16.67 -8.69
CA LYS A 207 -5.16 -16.88 -10.12
C LYS A 207 -6.42 -17.56 -10.64
N VAL A 208 -7.29 -16.81 -11.33
CA VAL A 208 -8.39 -17.42 -12.08
C VAL A 208 -7.73 -18.42 -13.04
N PRO A 209 -8.02 -19.72 -12.94
CA PRO A 209 -7.44 -20.69 -13.85
C PRO A 209 -7.75 -20.24 -15.26
N SER A 210 -6.72 -20.08 -16.10
CA SER A 210 -6.94 -19.83 -17.51
C SER A 210 -7.86 -20.93 -18.03
N ILE A 211 -9.09 -20.58 -18.41
CA ILE A 211 -9.97 -21.49 -19.14
C ILE A 211 -9.17 -21.85 -20.39
N ASN A 212 -8.62 -23.07 -20.41
CA ASN A 212 -8.07 -23.65 -21.62
C ASN A 212 -9.17 -23.51 -22.65
N LYS A 213 -8.93 -22.70 -23.69
CA LYS A 213 -9.81 -22.64 -24.86
C LYS A 213 -10.04 -24.08 -25.28
N PHE A 214 -11.22 -24.61 -24.98
CA PHE A 214 -11.64 -25.90 -25.49
C PHE A 214 -11.48 -25.79 -27.01
N ASN A 215 -10.63 -26.64 -27.57
CA ASN A 215 -10.49 -26.78 -29.01
C ASN A 215 -11.89 -27.05 -29.57
N MET A 216 -12.49 -26.03 -30.19
CA MET A 216 -13.64 -26.19 -31.05
C MET A 216 -13.20 -26.94 -32.30
N HIS A 217 -12.99 -28.26 -32.16
CA HIS A 217 -13.12 -29.13 -33.30
C HIS A 217 -14.58 -29.10 -33.74
N ARG A 218 -14.77 -28.73 -35.00
CA ARG A 218 -16.04 -28.64 -35.72
C ARG A 218 -16.95 -29.81 -35.35
N LEU A 219 -18.04 -29.53 -34.65
CA LEU A 219 -19.20 -30.39 -34.67
C LEU A 219 -19.94 -30.17 -36.00
N PRO A 220 -20.40 -31.21 -36.69
CA PRO A 220 -21.17 -31.05 -37.92
C PRO A 220 -22.49 -30.33 -37.60
N LEU A 221 -22.84 -29.36 -38.43
CA LEU A 221 -24.16 -28.74 -38.43
C LEU A 221 -25.22 -29.83 -38.72
N GLN A 222 -25.94 -30.26 -37.70
CA GLN A 222 -27.21 -30.98 -37.86
C GLN A 222 -28.29 -30.36 -36.98
N ASP A 223 -29.38 -30.02 -37.65
CA ASP A 223 -30.73 -29.66 -37.19
C ASP A 223 -30.91 -28.62 -36.08
N LYS A 224 -31.22 -27.40 -36.52
CA LYS A 224 -31.91 -26.40 -35.71
C LYS A 224 -33.35 -26.87 -35.43
N ARG A 225 -33.60 -27.40 -34.23
CA ARG A 225 -34.90 -27.34 -33.56
C ARG A 225 -34.75 -26.52 -32.27
N PRO A 226 -35.68 -25.60 -31.95
CA PRO A 226 -35.56 -24.77 -30.76
C PRO A 226 -35.89 -25.61 -29.51
N LEU A 227 -34.87 -25.97 -28.73
CA LEU A 227 -35.01 -26.52 -27.38
C LEU A 227 -35.27 -25.36 -26.39
N ILE A 228 -36.47 -24.78 -26.44
CA ILE A 228 -37.03 -24.02 -25.30
C ILE A 228 -37.63 -25.08 -24.38
N GLY A 229 -36.82 -25.66 -23.48
CA GLY A 229 -37.33 -26.78 -22.68
C GLY A 229 -36.46 -27.37 -21.58
N GLU A 230 -35.26 -26.87 -21.25
CA GLU A 230 -34.45 -27.51 -20.18
C GLU A 230 -33.70 -26.55 -19.23
N TYR A 231 -33.97 -25.24 -19.24
CA TYR A 231 -33.36 -24.29 -18.30
C TYR A 231 -34.19 -23.99 -17.04
N LYS A 232 -35.19 -24.81 -16.72
CA LYS A 232 -36.07 -24.62 -15.53
C LYS A 232 -35.94 -25.68 -14.43
N LYS A 233 -35.05 -26.67 -14.54
CA LYS A 233 -34.89 -27.70 -13.49
C LYS A 233 -33.67 -27.54 -12.57
N THR A 234 -32.72 -26.66 -12.88
CA THR A 234 -31.51 -26.51 -12.04
C THR A 234 -31.62 -25.45 -10.94
N ILE A 235 -32.60 -24.53 -11.00
CA ILE A 235 -32.77 -23.47 -9.98
C ILE A 235 -33.70 -23.87 -8.83
N ILE A 236 -34.54 -24.90 -8.99
CA ILE A 236 -35.50 -25.31 -7.94
C ILE A 236 -34.91 -26.39 -7.00
N SER A 237 -33.75 -26.96 -7.32
CA SER A 237 -33.05 -27.93 -6.45
C SER A 237 -32.20 -27.28 -5.33
N LEU A 238 -32.03 -25.96 -5.31
CA LEU A 238 -31.22 -25.25 -4.31
C LEU A 238 -32.05 -24.37 -3.36
N MET A 239 -33.37 -24.32 -3.52
CA MET A 239 -34.27 -23.60 -2.60
C MET A 239 -35.48 -24.48 -2.27
N GLY A 240 -35.37 -25.24 -1.19
CA GLY A 240 -36.51 -25.98 -0.65
C GLY A 240 -36.16 -26.87 0.53
N GLU A 241 -36.04 -26.26 1.73
CA GLU A 241 -36.70 -26.76 2.94
C GLU A 241 -36.95 -25.58 3.90
N SER A 242 -38.02 -24.81 3.68
CA SER A 242 -38.76 -24.20 4.79
C SER A 242 -40.16 -24.81 4.79
N ARG A 243 -40.44 -25.56 5.84
CA ARG A 243 -41.68 -26.32 6.01
C ARG A 243 -42.86 -25.36 6.19
N ILE A 244 -43.90 -25.61 5.40
CA ILE A 244 -45.25 -25.09 5.57
C ILE A 244 -45.91 -25.77 6.77
N GLY A 245 -46.61 -24.97 7.59
CA GLY A 245 -47.54 -25.43 8.62
C GLY A 245 -48.85 -24.65 8.60
N LYS A 246 -49.76 -25.08 7.71
CA LYS A 246 -51.24 -25.12 7.79
C LYS A 246 -52.05 -23.88 8.24
N SER A 247 -52.77 -23.33 7.26
CA SER A 247 -54.24 -23.08 7.18
C SER A 247 -55.02 -22.67 8.44
N THR A 248 -55.86 -21.64 8.34
CA THR A 248 -57.33 -21.79 8.29
C THR A 248 -57.98 -20.55 7.64
N LEU A 249 -58.93 -20.80 6.74
CA LEU A 249 -59.88 -19.88 6.11
C LEU A 249 -60.89 -19.33 7.13
N VAL A 250 -61.30 -18.06 7.00
CA VAL A 250 -62.72 -17.64 7.10
C VAL A 250 -62.92 -16.39 6.22
N GLU A 251 -63.76 -16.51 5.20
CA GLU A 251 -64.51 -15.39 4.60
C GLU A 251 -65.76 -15.15 5.47
N VAL A 252 -65.98 -13.91 5.94
CA VAL A 252 -67.11 -12.99 5.64
C VAL A 252 -66.67 -11.59 6.07
#